data_AF-A0A914Y6T0-F1
#
_entry.id   AF-A0A914Y6T0-F1
#
_cell.length_a   1.000
_cell.length_b   1.000
_cell.length_c   1.000
_cell.angle_alpha   90.00
_cell.angle_beta   90.00
_cell.angle_gamma   90.00
#
_symmetry.space_group_name_H-M   'P 1'
#
loop_
_entity.id
_entity.type
_entity.pdbx_description
1 polymer ?
#
loop_
_entity_poly.entity_id
_entity_poly.type
_entity_poly.pdbx_seq_one_letter_code
_entity_poly.pdbx_strand_id
1 'polypeptide(L)'
;MFSAWSILFIFGLVNCCVSLPQMQYVNDKPFHLMQYTECRGGKVYEIDNIQDIDECKLACVQHDCQAVNLYKINEVTFKCEILAYVRGYFPTQGAACYVSYS
;
A
#
# COMPACT_ATOMS: atom_id res chain seq x y z
N MET A 1 -33.00 3.91 -43.83
CA MET A 1 -31.65 3.33 -43.62
C MET A 1 -31.00 4.14 -42.50
N PHE A 2 -31.05 3.63 -41.27
CA PHE A 2 -30.30 4.18 -40.14
C PHE A 2 -29.42 3.05 -39.60
N SER A 3 -28.11 3.33 -39.55
CA SER A 3 -27.04 2.40 -39.22
C SER A 3 -27.17 1.89 -37.78
N ALA A 4 -27.26 0.57 -37.63
CA ALA A 4 -27.43 -0.12 -36.35
C ALA A 4 -26.10 -0.35 -35.59
N TRP A 5 -25.10 0.51 -35.78
CA TRP A 5 -23.73 0.28 -35.27
C TRP A 5 -23.27 1.18 -34.12
N SER A 6 -24.11 2.10 -33.63
CA SER A 6 -23.63 3.14 -32.69
C SER A 6 -24.04 2.97 -31.21
N ILE A 7 -24.56 1.83 -30.78
CA ILE A 7 -25.14 1.69 -29.40
C ILE A 7 -24.25 0.90 -28.42
N LEU A 8 -23.09 0.37 -28.83
CA LEU A 8 -22.31 -0.58 -28.00
C LEU A 8 -21.16 0.01 -27.15
N PHE A 9 -21.16 1.31 -26.82
CA PHE A 9 -20.02 1.94 -26.11
C PHE A 9 -20.36 2.72 -24.82
N ILE A 10 -21.42 2.36 -24.07
CA ILE A 10 -21.82 3.13 -22.87
C ILE A 10 -21.82 2.34 -21.54
N PHE A 11 -21.52 1.04 -21.50
CA PHE A 11 -21.47 0.30 -20.22
C PHE A 11 -20.05 -0.15 -19.86
N GLY A 12 -19.28 0.71 -19.18
CA GLY A 12 -17.95 0.32 -18.68
C GLY A 12 -17.34 1.16 -17.56
N LEU A 13 -18.02 2.18 -17.03
CA LEU A 13 -17.46 3.08 -16.00
C LEU A 13 -18.05 2.86 -14.60
N VAL A 14 -18.19 1.60 -14.18
CA VAL A 14 -18.70 1.31 -12.83
C VAL A 14 -17.89 0.18 -12.18
N ASN A 15 -16.59 0.40 -11.91
CA ASN A 15 -15.91 -0.27 -10.78
C ASN A 15 -14.49 0.27 -10.47
N CYS A 16 -14.33 1.56 -10.18
CA CYS A 16 -13.02 2.05 -9.70
C CYS A 16 -12.80 1.83 -8.19
N CYS A 17 -13.72 1.16 -7.49
CA CYS A 17 -13.57 0.81 -6.07
C CYS A 17 -12.90 -0.56 -5.92
N VAL A 18 -11.69 -0.73 -6.47
CA VAL A 18 -10.89 -1.92 -6.21
C VAL A 18 -10.33 -1.78 -4.80
N SER A 19 -10.88 -2.52 -3.83
CA SER A 19 -10.27 -2.61 -2.50
C SER A 19 -8.91 -3.29 -2.65
N LEU A 20 -7.85 -2.65 -2.14
CA LEU A 20 -6.54 -3.29 -2.11
C LEU A 20 -6.63 -4.62 -1.36
N PRO A 21 -5.96 -5.67 -1.85
CA PRO A 21 -5.94 -6.95 -1.16
C PRO A 21 -5.37 -6.75 0.25
N GLN A 22 -6.12 -7.21 1.25
CA GLN A 22 -5.74 -7.05 2.65
C GLN A 22 -4.48 -7.86 3.00
N MET A 23 -4.24 -8.96 2.29
CA MET A 23 -3.06 -9.82 2.47
C MET A 23 -2.24 -9.82 1.19
N GLN A 24 -0.94 -9.59 1.32
CA GLN A 24 0.01 -9.48 0.21
C GLN A 24 1.29 -10.23 0.58
N TYR A 25 2.05 -10.70 -0.42
CA TYR A 25 3.23 -11.52 -0.19
C TYR A 25 4.41 -11.01 -0.99
N VAL A 26 5.60 -10.98 -0.37
CA VAL A 26 6.88 -10.75 -1.04
C VAL A 26 7.86 -11.79 -0.52
N ASN A 27 8.37 -12.66 -1.40
CA ASN A 27 9.28 -13.77 -1.06
C ASN A 27 8.76 -14.61 0.12
N ASP A 28 7.51 -15.07 0.03
CA ASP A 28 6.80 -15.83 1.07
C ASP A 28 6.56 -15.07 2.40
N LYS A 29 7.08 -13.84 2.56
CA LYS A 29 6.81 -12.99 3.72
C LYS A 29 5.42 -12.36 3.59
N PRO A 30 4.51 -12.59 4.55
CA PRO A 30 3.17 -12.01 4.53
C PRO A 30 3.19 -10.53 4.93
N PHE A 31 2.31 -9.75 4.31
CA PHE A 31 2.02 -8.37 4.64
C PHE A 31 0.51 -8.16 4.76
N HIS A 32 0.07 -7.75 5.95
CA HIS A 32 -1.32 -7.40 6.24
C HIS A 32 -1.51 -5.89 6.19
N LEU A 33 -2.43 -5.44 5.31
CA LEU A 33 -2.73 -4.04 5.10
C LEU A 33 -3.76 -3.53 6.12
N MET A 34 -3.35 -2.51 6.86
CA MET A 34 -4.17 -1.67 7.72
C MET A 34 -4.28 -0.26 7.11
N GLN A 35 -5.40 0.02 6.44
CA GLN A 35 -5.65 1.34 5.87
C GLN A 35 -5.91 2.39 6.96
N TYR A 36 -5.63 3.66 6.66
CA TYR A 36 -5.83 4.81 7.56
C TYR A 36 -5.14 4.63 8.92
N THR A 37 -4.02 3.92 8.93
CA THR A 37 -3.30 3.52 10.12
C THR A 37 -1.81 3.73 9.94
N GLU A 38 -1.17 4.27 10.96
CA GLU A 38 0.27 4.33 11.13
C GLU A 38 0.69 3.31 12.20
N CYS A 39 1.71 2.51 11.89
CA CYS A 39 2.42 1.73 12.88
C CYS A 39 3.50 2.60 13.53
N ARG A 40 3.55 2.64 14.86
CA ARG A 40 4.64 3.31 15.58
C ARG A 40 5.59 2.30 16.17
N GLY A 41 6.88 2.55 16.03
CA GLY A 41 7.90 1.67 16.55
C GLY A 41 9.32 2.13 16.18
N GLY A 42 10.24 1.17 16.06
CA GLY A 42 11.64 1.45 15.76
C GLY A 42 11.88 1.59 14.27
N LYS A 43 11.84 2.80 13.74
CA LYS A 43 12.24 3.08 12.35
C LYS A 43 13.72 2.77 12.16
N VAL A 44 14.02 2.00 11.12
CA VAL A 44 15.41 1.66 10.72
C VAL A 44 15.78 2.17 9.35
N TYR A 45 14.80 2.43 8.48
CA TYR A 45 15.03 2.90 7.13
C TYR A 45 13.84 3.72 6.62
N GLU A 46 14.09 4.58 5.64
CA GLU A 46 13.09 5.42 4.99
C GLU A 46 13.40 5.50 3.49
N ILE A 47 12.36 5.46 2.66
CA ILE A 47 12.46 5.61 1.21
C ILE A 47 11.46 6.68 0.78
N ASP A 48 11.96 7.69 0.07
CA ASP A 48 11.15 8.79 -0.45
C ASP A 48 10.90 8.64 -1.95
N ASN A 49 9.88 9.35 -2.42
CA ASN A 49 9.58 9.54 -3.83
C ASN A 49 9.32 8.24 -4.61
N ILE A 50 8.69 7.26 -3.94
CA ILE A 50 8.24 6.00 -4.55
C ILE A 50 6.86 6.16 -5.20
N GLN A 51 6.60 5.38 -6.24
CA GLN A 51 5.30 5.33 -6.93
C GLN A 51 4.42 4.18 -6.42
N ASP A 52 5.04 3.11 -5.90
CA ASP A 52 4.35 1.92 -5.43
C ASP A 52 5.03 1.34 -4.18
N ILE A 53 4.27 0.62 -3.37
CA ILE A 53 4.67 0.04 -2.08
C ILE A 53 5.69 -1.11 -2.22
N ASP A 54 5.82 -1.70 -3.42
CA ASP A 54 6.60 -2.93 -3.60
C ASP A 54 8.09 -2.76 -3.30
N GLU A 55 8.67 -1.59 -3.61
CA GLU A 55 10.04 -1.25 -3.23
C GLU A 55 10.22 -1.28 -1.71
N CYS A 56 9.25 -0.77 -0.96
CA CYS A 56 9.29 -0.72 0.49
C CYS A 56 9.10 -2.09 1.15
N LYS A 57 8.22 -2.94 0.59
CA LYS A 57 8.09 -4.32 1.07
C LYS A 57 9.37 -5.10 0.83
N LEU A 58 10.01 -4.91 -0.34
CA LEU A 58 11.28 -5.54 -0.64
C LEU A 58 12.38 -5.08 0.34
N ALA A 59 12.46 -3.78 0.62
CA ALA A 59 13.37 -3.26 1.63
C ALA A 59 13.07 -3.83 3.03
N CYS A 60 11.80 -3.96 3.40
CA CYS A 60 11.40 -4.60 4.65
C CYS A 60 11.89 -6.06 4.75
N VAL A 61 11.78 -6.83 3.66
CA VAL A 61 12.29 -8.21 3.60
C VAL A 61 13.81 -8.22 3.79
N GLN A 62 14.54 -7.30 3.14
CA GLN A 62 16.01 -7.20 3.26
C GLN A 62 16.48 -6.79 4.67
N HIS A 63 15.67 -6.00 5.38
CA HIS A 63 15.97 -5.51 6.73
C HIS A 63 15.34 -6.34 7.86
N ASP A 64 14.72 -7.48 7.53
CA ASP A 64 13.92 -8.30 8.45
C ASP A 64 12.96 -7.47 9.33
N CYS A 65 12.18 -6.60 8.67
CA CYS A 65 11.31 -5.66 9.37
C CYS A 65 9.99 -6.31 9.84
N GLN A 66 9.34 -5.69 10.83
CA GLN A 66 8.00 -6.06 11.32
C GLN A 66 6.86 -5.26 10.67
N ALA A 67 7.13 -4.07 10.13
CA ALA A 67 6.10 -3.29 9.45
C ALA A 67 6.67 -2.24 8.50
N VAL A 68 5.86 -1.85 7.52
CA VAL A 68 6.10 -0.72 6.63
C VAL A 68 4.97 0.29 6.79
N ASN A 69 5.29 1.54 7.13
CA ASN A 69 4.34 2.63 6.93
C ASN A 69 4.48 3.15 5.50
N LEU A 70 3.35 3.41 4.85
CA LEU A 70 3.27 4.13 3.58
C LEU A 70 2.52 5.43 3.82
N TYR A 71 3.12 6.56 3.46
CA TYR A 71 2.48 7.86 3.56
C TYR A 71 2.35 8.47 2.18
N LYS A 72 1.16 8.97 1.88
CA LYS A 72 0.91 9.76 0.68
C LYS A 72 1.53 11.14 0.82
N ILE A 73 2.44 11.50 -0.08
CA ILE A 73 3.02 12.85 -0.16
C ILE A 73 2.14 13.73 -1.05
N ASN A 74 1.81 13.23 -2.23
CA ASN A 74 0.93 13.88 -3.19
C ASN A 74 0.09 12.81 -3.92
N GLU A 75 -0.60 13.15 -5.01
CA GLU A 75 -1.48 12.21 -5.71
C GLU A 75 -0.79 10.96 -6.29
N VAL A 76 0.48 11.05 -6.63
CA VAL A 76 1.24 10.00 -7.36
C VAL A 76 2.54 9.60 -6.66
N THR A 77 2.88 10.25 -5.55
CA THR A 77 4.15 10.07 -4.85
C THR A 77 3.91 9.73 -3.39
N PHE A 78 4.68 8.76 -2.91
CA PHE A 78 4.64 8.27 -1.55
C PHE A 78 6.04 8.31 -0.92
N LYS A 79 6.05 8.21 0.40
CA LYS A 79 7.23 7.81 1.18
C LYS A 79 6.87 6.60 2.03
N CYS A 80 7.86 5.83 2.41
CA CYS A 80 7.66 4.74 3.35
C CYS A 80 8.73 4.69 4.43
N GLU A 81 8.32 4.21 5.60
CA GLU A 81 9.20 3.95 6.73
C GLU A 81 9.23 2.45 7.02
N ILE A 82 10.43 1.89 7.17
CA ILE A 82 10.66 0.50 7.51
C ILE A 82 10.89 0.41 9.02
N LEU A 83 10.08 -0.40 9.70
CA LEU A 83 10.10 -0.54 11.15
C LEU A 83 10.66 -1.93 11.54
N ALA A 84 11.73 -1.95 12.33
CA ALA A 84 12.27 -3.19 12.89
C ALA A 84 11.36 -3.80 13.95
N TYR A 85 10.56 -2.97 14.64
CA TYR A 85 9.54 -3.45 15.57
C TYR A 85 8.35 -2.50 15.63
N VAL A 86 7.18 -3.01 16.03
CA VAL A 86 5.95 -2.23 16.25
C VAL A 86 5.61 -2.16 17.74
N ARG A 87 5.28 -0.97 18.25
CA ARG A 87 4.81 -0.70 19.61
C ARG A 87 3.33 -0.36 19.68
N GLY A 88 2.73 0.10 18.58
CA GLY A 88 1.33 0.44 18.55
C GLY A 88 0.84 0.85 17.16
N TYR A 89 -0.47 0.96 17.05
CA TYR A 89 -1.20 1.30 15.83
C TYR A 89 -2.04 2.54 16.11
N PHE A 90 -1.94 3.54 15.23
CA PHE A 90 -2.59 4.83 15.42
C PHE A 90 -3.38 5.21 14.16
N PRO A 91 -4.64 5.66 14.30
CA PRO A 91 -5.40 6.18 13.17
C PRO A 91 -4.71 7.41 12.59
N THR A 92 -4.32 7.34 11.33
CA THR A 92 -3.62 8.43 10.63
C THR A 92 -4.15 8.54 9.20
N GLN A 93 -4.72 9.70 8.85
CA GLN A 93 -5.18 9.96 7.49
C GLN A 93 -4.00 10.07 6.53
N GLY A 94 -4.16 9.52 5.32
CA GLY A 94 -3.09 9.51 4.31
C GLY A 94 -1.95 8.53 4.60
N ALA A 95 -2.10 7.68 5.61
CA ALA A 95 -1.17 6.61 5.94
C ALA A 95 -1.81 5.22 5.78
N ALA A 96 -0.98 4.23 5.50
CA ALA A 96 -1.31 2.81 5.60
C ALA A 96 -0.15 2.07 6.26
N CYS A 97 -0.45 1.10 7.12
CA CYS A 97 0.55 0.22 7.69
C CYS A 97 0.42 -1.18 7.09
N TYR A 98 1.54 -1.71 6.61
CA TYR A 98 1.68 -3.08 6.15
C TYR A 98 2.45 -3.85 7.22
N VAL A 99 1.72 -4.61 8.04
CA VAL A 99 2.31 -5.42 9.11
C VAL A 99 2.85 -6.71 8.53
N SER A 100 4.11 -7.00 8.82
CA SER A 100 4.77 -8.23 8.41
C SER A 100 4.89 -9.16 9.62
N TYR A 101 4.27 -10.34 9.51
CA TYR A 101 4.44 -11.39 10.52
C TYR A 101 5.72 -12.17 10.19
N SER A 102 6.61 -12.28 11.17
CA SER A 102 7.80 -13.15 11.13
C SER A 102 7.44 -14.60 11.33
#